data_AF-A0A7S3HE28-F1
#
_entry.id   AF-A0A7S3HE28-F1
#
_cell.length_a   1.000
_cell.length_b   1.000
_cell.length_c   1.000
_cell.angle_alpha   90.00
_cell.angle_beta   90.00
_cell.angle_gamma   90.00
#
_symmetry.space_group_name_H-M   'P 1'
#
loop_
_entity.id
_entity.type
_entity.pdbx_description
1 polymer ?
#
loop_
_entity_poly.entity_id
_entity_poly.type
_entity_poly.pdbx_seq_one_letter_code
_entity_poly.pdbx_strand_id
1 'polypeptide(L)'
;AEQLLERGLTWCEGVVFLDDDDKQQVLVRATGRVVSADQCGVSLERRFAFYDQIHTTGMDIKHVVNATAVITLGKDMVFRDYVQGAYRMRGIGVGQRVHVYIIPEVKELMQRE
;
A
#
# COMPACT_ATOMS: atom_id res chain seq x y z
N ALA A 1 -9.05 1.92 2.40
CA ALA A 1 -8.42 1.59 3.69
C ALA A 1 -9.31 0.71 4.58
N GLU A 2 -10.55 1.09 4.83
CA GLU A 2 -11.50 0.36 5.71
C GLU A 2 -11.66 -1.12 5.37
N GLN A 3 -11.94 -1.44 4.11
CA GLN A 3 -12.08 -2.83 3.64
C GLN A 3 -10.85 -3.72 3.93
N LEU A 4 -9.64 -3.14 4.00
CA LEU A 4 -8.43 -3.90 4.34
C LEU A 4 -8.41 -4.30 5.81
N LEU A 5 -8.92 -3.44 6.69
CA LEU A 5 -9.05 -3.72 8.12
C LEU A 5 -10.21 -4.67 8.40
N GLU A 6 -11.34 -4.51 7.71
CA GLU A 6 -12.53 -5.36 7.90
C GLU A 6 -12.30 -6.80 7.43
N ARG A 7 -11.70 -6.97 6.25
CA ARG A 7 -11.54 -8.29 5.61
C ARG A 7 -10.25 -9.01 6.00
N GLY A 8 -9.31 -8.33 6.68
CA GLY A 8 -8.01 -8.91 6.98
C GLY A 8 -7.10 -8.00 7.81
N LEU A 9 -5.79 -8.11 7.54
CA LEU A 9 -4.72 -7.35 8.22
C LEU A 9 -4.84 -7.38 9.76
N THR A 10 -5.15 -8.54 10.33
CA THR A 10 -5.43 -8.69 11.78
C THR A 10 -4.26 -8.27 12.67
N TRP A 11 -3.05 -8.22 12.13
CA TRP A 11 -1.84 -7.75 12.79
C TRP A 11 -1.69 -6.22 12.83
N CYS A 12 -2.40 -5.50 11.95
CA CYS A 12 -2.30 -4.04 11.86
C CYS A 12 -3.24 -3.34 12.83
N GLU A 13 -2.79 -2.23 13.39
CA GLU A 13 -3.59 -1.32 14.20
C GLU A 13 -3.99 -0.04 13.44
N GLY A 14 -3.37 0.21 12.28
CA GLY A 14 -3.80 1.29 11.40
C GLY A 14 -3.39 1.11 9.95
N VAL A 15 -4.10 1.77 9.05
CA VAL A 15 -3.75 1.84 7.62
C VAL A 15 -3.40 3.28 7.28
N VAL A 16 -2.18 3.52 6.82
CA VAL A 16 -1.78 4.80 6.24
C VAL A 16 -2.20 4.85 4.78
N PHE A 17 -2.86 5.93 4.38
CA PHE A 17 -3.33 6.19 3.02
C PHE A 17 -3.24 7.68 2.72
N LEU A 18 -3.50 8.05 1.47
CA LEU A 18 -3.51 9.44 1.01
C LEU A 18 -4.97 9.87 0.84
N ASP A 19 -5.33 11.01 1.40
CA ASP A 19 -6.64 11.62 1.15
C ASP A 19 -6.66 12.41 -0.16
N ASP A 20 -7.82 12.97 -0.50
CA ASP A 20 -8.05 13.72 -1.75
C ASP A 20 -7.18 14.99 -1.87
N ASP A 21 -6.60 15.46 -0.76
CA ASP A 21 -5.68 16.61 -0.70
C ASP A 21 -4.20 16.18 -0.76
N ASP A 22 -3.90 14.91 -1.08
CA ASP A 22 -2.55 14.37 -1.01
C ASP A 22 -1.93 14.50 0.40
N LYS A 23 -2.70 14.29 1.47
CA LYS A 23 -2.17 14.25 2.85
C LYS A 23 -2.15 12.83 3.38
N GLN A 24 -1.09 12.52 4.13
CA GLN A 24 -0.94 11.23 4.78
C GLN A 24 -1.88 11.11 5.98
N GLN A 25 -2.86 10.24 5.86
CA GLN A 25 -3.83 9.94 6.89
C GLN A 25 -3.65 8.51 7.40
N VAL A 26 -4.03 8.25 8.65
CA VAL A 26 -4.06 6.91 9.24
C VAL A 26 -5.45 6.61 9.74
N LEU A 27 -6.06 5.57 9.18
CA LEU A 27 -7.28 4.96 9.71
C LEU A 27 -6.91 4.01 10.86
N VAL A 28 -7.31 4.36 12.08
CA VAL A 28 -7.01 3.57 13.29
C VAL A 28 -8.07 2.49 13.49
N ARG A 29 -7.65 1.22 13.55
CA ARG A 29 -8.55 0.06 13.68
C ARG A 29 -9.43 0.14 14.92
N ALA A 30 -8.85 0.50 16.07
CA ALA A 30 -9.56 0.44 17.35
C ALA A 30 -10.72 1.44 17.46
N THR A 31 -10.62 2.58 16.78
CA THR A 31 -11.58 3.69 16.91
C THR A 31 -12.35 4.00 15.64
N GLY A 32 -11.92 3.45 14.48
CA GLY A 32 -12.44 3.83 13.16
C GLY A 32 -12.16 5.28 12.77
N ARG A 33 -11.30 5.99 13.54
CA ARG A 33 -11.01 7.40 13.29
C ARG A 33 -9.87 7.53 12.30
N VAL A 34 -9.97 8.54 11.46
CA VAL A 34 -8.89 9.01 10.60
C VAL A 34 -8.16 10.14 11.32
N VAL A 35 -6.84 10.04 11.40
CA VAL A 35 -5.97 11.06 11.98
C VAL A 35 -4.77 11.31 11.07
N SER A 36 -4.19 12.51 11.13
CA SER A 36 -2.97 12.81 10.38
C SER A 36 -1.82 11.89 10.78
N ALA A 37 -1.00 11.48 9.82
CA ALA A 37 0.05 10.47 10.05
C ALA A 37 1.10 10.90 11.08
N ASP A 38 1.38 12.20 11.19
CA ASP A 38 2.27 12.82 12.18
C ASP A 38 1.68 12.84 13.60
N GLN A 39 0.35 12.80 13.72
CA GLN A 39 -0.37 12.77 15.01
C GLN A 39 -0.79 11.37 15.43
N CYS A 40 -0.54 10.37 14.57
CA CYS A 40 -0.91 8.99 14.84
C CYS A 40 0.09 8.32 15.79
N GLY A 41 -0.41 7.75 16.89
CA GLY A 41 0.40 7.02 17.87
C GLY A 41 0.70 5.56 17.52
N VAL A 42 0.12 5.00 16.45
CA VAL A 42 0.37 3.60 16.05
C VAL A 42 1.81 3.45 15.57
N SER A 43 2.59 2.47 16.03
CA SER A 43 3.97 2.31 15.54
C SER A 43 4.01 1.89 14.06
N LEU A 44 5.08 2.23 13.32
CA LEU A 44 5.21 1.88 11.90
C LEU A 44 5.08 0.37 11.64
N GLU A 45 5.57 -0.46 12.56
CA GLU A 45 5.49 -1.93 12.52
C GLU A 45 4.07 -2.47 12.60
N ARG A 46 3.13 -1.69 13.17
CA ARG A 46 1.71 -2.03 13.26
C ARG A 46 0.86 -1.25 12.26
N ARG A 47 1.49 -0.52 11.33
CA ARG A 47 0.80 0.15 10.23
C ARG A 47 0.92 -0.66 8.94
N PHE A 48 -0.13 -0.60 8.15
CA PHE A 48 -0.10 -1.02 6.75
C PHE A 48 -0.19 0.22 5.86
N ALA A 49 0.66 0.31 4.84
CA ALA A 49 0.58 1.40 3.88
C ALA A 49 -0.21 0.97 2.65
N PHE A 50 -1.25 1.73 2.34
CA PHE A 50 -2.06 1.55 1.15
C PHE A 50 -1.76 2.67 0.15
N TYR A 51 -1.31 2.28 -1.04
CA TYR A 51 -1.12 3.16 -2.17
C TYR A 51 -2.22 2.85 -3.19
N ASP A 52 -2.98 3.86 -3.60
CA ASP A 52 -3.81 3.78 -4.78
C ASP A 52 -3.05 4.25 -6.04
N GLN A 53 -3.65 4.03 -7.20
CA GLN A 53 -3.08 4.40 -8.50
C GLN A 53 -3.18 5.89 -8.83
N ILE A 54 -4.09 6.63 -8.17
CA ILE A 54 -4.32 8.03 -8.48
C ILE A 54 -3.20 8.87 -7.86
N HIS A 55 -2.76 8.52 -6.65
CA HIS A 55 -1.75 9.23 -5.89
C HIS A 55 -0.32 8.69 -6.14
N THR A 56 0.09 8.62 -7.41
CA THR A 56 1.37 8.03 -7.85
C THR A 56 2.59 8.94 -7.73
N THR A 57 2.41 10.23 -7.45
CA THR A 57 3.51 11.22 -7.46
C THR A 57 3.64 11.99 -6.15
N GLY A 58 4.86 12.32 -5.72
CA GLY A 58 5.11 13.42 -4.77
C GLY A 58 5.28 13.10 -3.29
N MET A 59 4.79 11.97 -2.78
CA MET A 59 4.85 11.69 -1.32
C MET A 59 5.64 10.45 -0.92
N ASP A 60 6.40 10.59 0.17
CA ASP A 60 7.17 9.50 0.78
C ASP A 60 6.49 9.03 2.08
N ILE A 61 5.90 7.84 2.07
CA ILE A 61 5.43 7.17 3.28
C ILE A 61 6.60 6.34 3.81
N LYS A 62 7.02 6.63 5.05
CA LYS A 62 8.15 5.93 5.68
C LYS A 62 7.75 4.49 6.01
N HIS A 63 8.59 3.56 5.58
CA HIS A 63 8.45 2.13 5.88
C HIS A 63 9.56 1.65 6.80
N VAL A 64 9.31 0.51 7.46
CA VAL A 64 10.38 -0.22 8.17
C VAL A 64 11.41 -0.78 7.18
N VAL A 65 12.64 -0.97 7.63
CA VAL A 65 13.78 -1.40 6.78
C VAL A 65 13.59 -2.78 6.14
N ASN A 66 12.77 -3.63 6.74
CA ASN A 66 12.45 -4.99 6.29
C ASN A 66 11.01 -5.11 5.75
N ALA A 67 10.38 -4.00 5.37
CA ALA A 67 9.01 -3.99 4.89
C ALA A 67 8.85 -4.84 3.62
N THR A 68 7.74 -5.56 3.53
CA THR A 68 7.36 -6.31 2.33
C THR A 68 6.06 -5.75 1.79
N ALA A 69 6.08 -5.32 0.54
CA ALA A 69 4.90 -4.83 -0.17
C ALA A 69 4.33 -5.90 -1.10
N VAL A 70 3.04 -5.75 -1.41
CA VAL A 70 2.36 -6.48 -2.48
C VAL A 70 1.99 -5.50 -3.57
N ILE A 71 2.27 -5.85 -4.82
CA ILE A 71 1.85 -5.09 -6.00
C ILE A 71 0.98 -5.99 -6.85
N THR A 72 -0.25 -5.55 -7.14
CA THR A 72 -1.16 -6.24 -8.03
C THR A 72 -0.93 -5.82 -9.47
N LEU A 73 -0.92 -6.79 -10.40
CA LEU A 73 -0.90 -6.49 -11.83
C LEU A 73 -2.30 -6.14 -12.33
N GLY A 74 -2.38 -5.12 -13.18
CA GLY A 74 -3.59 -4.72 -13.90
C GLY A 74 -3.44 -5.00 -15.39
N LYS A 75 -4.56 -5.21 -16.09
CA LYS A 75 -4.60 -5.49 -17.54
C LYS A 75 -3.88 -4.41 -18.35
N ASP A 76 -4.16 -3.15 -18.06
CA ASP A 76 -3.67 -2.00 -18.83
C ASP A 76 -2.41 -1.36 -18.19
N MET A 77 -1.78 -2.06 -17.25
CA MET A 77 -0.59 -1.58 -16.56
C MET A 77 0.62 -1.61 -17.49
N VAL A 78 1.30 -0.48 -17.66
CA VAL A 78 2.59 -0.45 -18.36
C VAL A 78 3.75 -0.62 -17.37
N PHE A 79 4.93 -0.95 -17.89
CA PHE A 79 6.14 -1.12 -17.07
C PHE A 79 6.42 0.11 -16.19
N ARG A 80 6.14 1.31 -16.69
CA ARG A 80 6.27 2.56 -15.92
C ARG A 80 5.45 2.54 -14.64
N ASP A 81 4.19 2.14 -14.71
CA ASP A 81 3.26 2.14 -13.57
C ASP A 81 3.71 1.11 -12.53
N TYR A 82 4.14 -0.08 -12.99
CA TYR A 82 4.70 -1.12 -12.15
C TYR A 82 5.92 -0.62 -11.37
N VAL A 83 6.86 0.02 -12.08
CA VAL A 83 8.10 0.53 -11.48
C VAL A 83 7.83 1.69 -10.53
N GLN A 84 6.89 2.58 -10.84
CA GLN A 84 6.49 3.67 -9.94
C GLN A 84 5.90 3.13 -8.63
N GLY A 85 5.05 2.10 -8.71
CA GLY A 85 4.54 1.41 -7.52
C GLY A 85 5.63 0.71 -6.73
N ALA A 86 6.53 -0.01 -7.42
CA ALA A 86 7.64 -0.72 -6.78
C ALA A 86 8.57 0.23 -6.03
N TYR A 87 8.99 1.33 -6.66
CA TYR A 87 9.94 2.27 -6.06
C TYR A 87 9.38 3.10 -4.89
N ARG A 88 8.12 2.90 -4.48
CA ARG A 88 7.65 3.33 -3.16
C ARG A 88 8.39 2.62 -2.03
N MET A 89 8.84 1.39 -2.28
CA MET A 89 9.74 0.65 -1.41
C MET A 89 11.18 1.08 -1.71
N ARG A 90 11.63 2.15 -1.05
CA ARG A 90 12.94 2.78 -1.28
C ARG A 90 14.14 1.87 -1.02
N GLY A 91 13.95 0.83 -0.20
CA GLY A 91 14.97 -0.16 0.15
C GLY A 91 14.84 -1.48 -0.59
N ILE A 92 14.20 -1.55 -1.77
CA ILE A 92 14.12 -2.81 -2.54
C ILE A 92 15.51 -3.37 -2.77
N GLY A 93 15.69 -4.65 -2.46
CA GLY A 93 16.98 -5.34 -2.59
C GLY A 93 17.93 -5.07 -1.41
N VAL A 94 17.57 -4.15 -0.51
CA VAL A 94 18.31 -3.81 0.71
C VAL A 94 17.35 -3.89 1.90
N GLY A 95 16.87 -5.11 2.17
CA GLY A 95 15.94 -5.41 3.27
C GLY A 95 14.46 -5.36 2.87
N GLN A 96 14.04 -4.40 2.05
CA GLN A 96 12.66 -4.34 1.58
C GLN A 96 12.42 -5.25 0.37
N ARG A 97 11.19 -5.74 0.25
CA ARG A 97 10.78 -6.71 -0.77
C ARG A 97 9.45 -6.33 -1.40
N VAL A 98 9.23 -6.79 -2.62
CA VAL A 98 7.97 -6.68 -3.34
C VAL A 98 7.55 -8.07 -3.80
N HIS A 99 6.31 -8.45 -3.49
CA HIS A 99 5.65 -9.61 -4.06
C HIS A 99 4.65 -9.15 -5.13
N VAL A 100 4.74 -9.74 -6.31
CA VAL A 100 3.81 -9.45 -7.41
C VAL A 100 2.65 -10.41 -7.35
N TYR A 101 1.43 -9.89 -7.25
CA TYR A 101 0.19 -10.66 -7.20
C TYR A 101 -0.56 -10.51 -8.51
N ILE A 102 -1.00 -11.64 -9.05
CA ILE A 102 -1.88 -11.68 -10.22
C ILE A 102 -3.30 -11.90 -9.69
N ILE A 103 -4.15 -10.90 -9.89
CA ILE A 103 -5.57 -11.01 -9.51
C ILE A 103 -6.30 -11.99 -10.45
N PRO A 104 -7.35 -12.68 -9.98
CA PRO A 104 -8.07 -13.69 -10.77
C PRO A 104 -8.47 -13.20 -12.17
N GLU A 105 -8.96 -11.97 -12.27
CA GLU A 105 -9.42 -11.35 -13.51
C GLU A 105 -8.29 -11.24 -14.55
N VAL A 106 -7.09 -10.85 -14.12
CA VAL A 106 -5.91 -10.77 -15.01
C VAL A 106 -5.39 -12.16 -15.35
N LYS A 107 -5.39 -13.09 -14.38
CA LYS A 107 -4.99 -14.48 -14.62
C LYS A 107 -5.86 -15.13 -15.70
N GLU A 108 -7.17 -14.91 -15.65
CA GLU A 108 -8.09 -15.43 -16.66
C GLU A 108 -7.84 -14.84 -18.04
N LEU A 109 -7.53 -13.54 -18.12
CA LEU A 109 -7.18 -12.90 -19.39
C LEU A 109 -5.92 -13.51 -20.01
N MET A 110 -4.87 -13.71 -19.20
CA MET A 110 -3.60 -14.33 -19.64
C MET A 110 -3.77 -15.77 -20.15
N GLN A 111 -4.81 -16.48 -19.73
CA GLN A 111 -5.09 -17.85 -20.18
C GLN A 111 -5.89 -17.92 -21.47
N ARG A 112 -6.53 -16.81 -21.88
CA ARG A 112 -7.35 -16.74 -23.10
C ARG A 112 -6.55 -16.30 -24.33
N GLU A 113 -5.38 -15.72 -24.12
CA GLU A 113 -4.38 -15.38 -25.16
C GLU A 113 -3.40 -16.53 -25.37
#